data_AF-A0A4V2B1H0-F1
#
_entry.id   AF-A0A4V2B1H0-F1
#
_cell.length_a   1.000
_cell.length_b   1.000
_cell.length_c   1.000
_cell.angle_alpha   90.00
_cell.angle_beta   90.00
_cell.angle_gamma   90.00
#
_symmetry.space_group_name_H-M   'P 1'
#
loop_
_entity.id
_entity.type
_entity.pdbx_description
1 polymer ?
#
loop_
_entity_poly.entity_id
_entity_poly.type
_entity_poly.pdbx_seq_one_letter_code
_entity_poly.pdbx_strand_id
1 'polypeptide(L)'
;VHVLAFDGLDTFATVKLNGETILESDNMFIPHRLDVTKKLQFESSNVLEIDFASARLEAIKIKDQHPEHKWVGFNGDMARLAVRKAQYHWGWDWGPILNTCGPWREVRLETYQARIEDLRIDYKLDGSLKTVQGTISARIEGSSASKVAFAVYDGDRLVFKESAKISDSVAKVEFHVNNPKLWFPHGYGEQPLYTVIATALAGDVEVHEAKRRTGFRKGELIQEPDKVGKTFFFRVNGVDVFCGGSDWIPADSFTPRVTEEKYRKWLEMMVDGYQLMIRCVLCPISQYFVSYIDANHQLEYGEAASGRKTFSTIFATS
;
A
#
# COMPACT_ATOMS: atom_id res chain seq x y z
N VAL A 1 10.17 23.26 3.67
CA VAL A 1 9.76 22.80 2.32
C VAL A 1 8.24 22.72 2.33
N HIS A 2 7.59 23.13 1.25
CA HIS A 2 6.15 23.00 1.06
C HIS A 2 5.89 22.04 -0.11
N VAL A 3 5.13 20.98 0.15
CA VAL A 3 4.83 19.93 -0.83
C VAL A 3 3.34 19.84 -1.06
N LEU A 4 2.90 19.86 -2.32
CA LEU A 4 1.57 19.39 -2.69
C LEU A 4 1.64 17.88 -2.89
N ALA A 5 0.89 17.15 -2.07
CA ALA A 5 0.77 15.70 -2.10
C ALA A 5 -0.61 15.30 -2.64
N PHE A 6 -0.62 14.51 -3.70
CA PHE A 6 -1.81 13.91 -4.30
C PHE A 6 -1.73 12.41 -4.13
N ASP A 7 -2.55 11.83 -3.26
CA ASP A 7 -2.47 10.40 -2.98
C ASP A 7 -3.10 9.53 -4.08
N GLY A 8 -3.89 10.13 -4.95
CA GLY A 8 -4.56 9.44 -6.05
C GLY A 8 -5.45 10.35 -6.90
N LEU A 9 -5.10 10.48 -8.18
CA LEU A 9 -5.87 11.23 -9.19
C LEU A 9 -6.44 10.25 -10.21
N ASP A 10 -7.76 10.22 -10.40
CA ASP A 10 -8.42 9.34 -11.36
C ASP A 10 -8.84 10.13 -12.62
N THR A 11 -8.11 10.09 -13.75
CA THR A 11 -6.82 9.42 -13.99
C THR A 11 -5.91 10.34 -14.79
N PHE A 12 -6.38 10.76 -15.98
CA PHE A 12 -5.74 11.79 -16.78
C PHE A 12 -6.06 13.14 -16.18
N ALA A 13 -5.09 13.72 -15.48
CA ALA A 13 -5.27 14.98 -14.76
C ALA A 13 -4.14 15.95 -15.08
N THR A 14 -4.49 17.19 -15.39
CA THR A 14 -3.56 18.32 -15.48
C THR A 14 -3.77 19.19 -14.26
N VAL A 15 -2.76 19.27 -13.39
CA VAL A 15 -2.80 20.08 -12.17
C VAL A 15 -2.09 21.40 -12.42
N LYS A 16 -2.75 22.51 -12.09
CA LYS A 16 -2.20 23.86 -12.15
C LYS A 16 -2.21 24.52 -10.78
N LEU A 17 -1.13 25.22 -10.45
CA LEU A 17 -1.03 26.08 -9.28
C LEU A 17 -0.81 27.51 -9.76
N ASN A 18 -1.72 28.42 -9.39
CA ASN A 18 -1.68 29.83 -9.80
C ASN A 18 -1.60 30.00 -11.34
N GLY A 19 -2.30 29.13 -12.08
CA GLY A 19 -2.33 29.10 -13.55
C GLY A 19 -1.15 28.39 -14.21
N GLU A 20 -0.10 28.00 -13.47
CA GLU A 20 1.04 27.25 -14.00
C GLU A 20 0.82 25.74 -13.84
N THR A 21 0.96 24.96 -14.91
CA THR A 21 0.92 23.50 -14.85
C THR A 21 2.10 22.96 -14.03
N ILE A 22 1.80 22.20 -12.99
CA ILE A 22 2.81 21.58 -12.10
C ILE A 22 2.87 20.06 -12.21
N LEU A 23 1.83 19.41 -12.75
CA LEU A 23 1.76 17.96 -12.92
C LEU A 23 0.81 17.57 -14.04
N GLU A 24 1.21 16.57 -14.82
CA GLU A 24 0.32 15.76 -15.64
C GLU A 24 0.37 14.32 -15.11
N SER A 25 -0.80 13.76 -14.80
CA SER A 25 -0.96 12.39 -14.29
C SER A 25 -1.76 11.57 -15.29
N ASP A 26 -1.40 10.30 -15.46
CA ASP A 26 -2.05 9.34 -16.35
C ASP A 26 -2.36 8.00 -15.67
N ASN A 27 -2.16 7.93 -14.35
CA ASN A 27 -2.22 6.69 -13.58
C ASN A 27 -2.93 6.87 -12.24
N MET A 28 -4.06 6.20 -12.09
CA MET A 28 -4.91 6.25 -10.90
C MET A 28 -4.17 5.78 -9.63
N PHE A 29 -3.18 4.90 -9.78
CA PHE A 29 -2.62 4.13 -8.68
C PHE A 29 -1.29 4.67 -8.14
N ILE A 30 -0.78 5.76 -8.70
CA ILE A 30 0.50 6.35 -8.31
C ILE A 30 0.24 7.67 -7.58
N PRO A 31 0.74 7.83 -6.34
CA PRO A 31 0.71 9.11 -5.66
C PRO A 31 1.76 10.07 -6.24
N HIS A 32 1.50 11.37 -6.18
CA HIS A 32 2.41 12.42 -6.64
C HIS A 32 2.74 13.38 -5.51
N ARG A 33 4.01 13.79 -5.40
CA ARG A 33 4.48 14.75 -4.39
C ARG A 33 5.37 15.78 -5.09
N LEU A 34 4.97 17.05 -5.00
CA LEU A 34 5.61 18.14 -5.74
C LEU A 34 6.08 19.22 -4.77
N ASP A 35 7.37 19.56 -4.79
CA ASP A 35 7.87 20.74 -4.07
C ASP A 35 7.36 22.01 -4.75
N VAL A 36 6.45 22.70 -4.05
CA VAL A 36 5.83 23.95 -4.50
C VAL A 36 6.34 25.15 -3.71
N THR A 37 7.40 25.01 -2.92
CA THR A 37 7.96 26.06 -2.05
C THR A 37 8.15 27.38 -2.81
N LYS A 38 8.63 27.31 -4.06
CA LYS A 38 8.90 28.50 -4.90
C LYS A 38 7.71 28.94 -5.76
N LYS A 39 6.62 28.18 -5.77
CA LYS A 39 5.41 28.42 -6.59
C LYS A 39 4.25 28.98 -5.76
N LEU A 40 4.31 28.86 -4.44
CA LEU A 40 3.35 29.44 -3.52
C LEU A 40 3.52 30.96 -3.40
N GLN A 41 2.39 31.64 -3.32
CA GLN A 41 2.31 33.05 -2.98
C GLN A 41 1.95 33.17 -1.49
N PHE A 42 2.84 33.72 -0.65
CA PHE A 42 2.68 33.67 0.80
C PHE A 42 1.75 34.75 1.37
N GLU A 43 1.56 35.85 0.64
CA GLU A 43 0.76 37.01 1.08
C GLU A 43 -0.54 37.17 0.28
N SER A 44 -0.88 36.17 -0.54
CA SER A 44 -2.07 36.16 -1.37
C SER A 44 -2.68 34.76 -1.46
N SER A 45 -3.92 34.70 -1.93
CA SER A 45 -4.59 33.43 -2.19
C SER A 45 -3.87 32.65 -3.27
N ASN A 46 -3.68 31.35 -3.04
CA ASN A 46 -3.23 30.41 -4.06
C ASN A 46 -4.44 29.69 -4.64
N VAL A 47 -4.43 29.46 -5.95
CA VAL A 47 -5.50 28.71 -6.64
C VAL A 47 -4.91 27.41 -7.16
N LEU A 48 -5.48 26.29 -6.73
CA LEU A 48 -5.16 24.96 -7.23
C LEU A 48 -6.30 24.50 -8.14
N GLU A 49 -5.99 24.24 -9.40
CA GLU A 49 -6.94 23.74 -10.40
C GLU A 49 -6.52 22.34 -10.84
N ILE A 50 -7.48 21.43 -10.98
CA ILE A 50 -7.24 20.06 -11.42
C ILE A 50 -8.22 19.75 -12.55
N ASP A 51 -7.71 19.75 -13.78
CA ASP A 51 -8.48 19.47 -14.98
C ASP A 51 -8.42 17.98 -15.28
N PHE A 52 -9.57 17.29 -15.27
CA PHE A 52 -9.65 15.87 -15.60
C PHE A 52 -10.14 15.65 -17.02
N ALA A 53 -9.35 14.92 -17.81
CA ALA A 53 -9.78 14.46 -19.13
C ALA A 53 -10.63 13.18 -19.01
N SER A 54 -11.50 12.96 -20.00
CA SER A 54 -12.30 11.74 -20.07
C SER A 54 -11.42 10.52 -20.29
N ALA A 55 -11.28 9.68 -19.25
CA ALA A 55 -10.50 8.45 -19.31
C ALA A 55 -10.95 7.52 -20.44
N ARG A 56 -12.24 7.51 -20.80
CA ARG A 56 -12.76 6.71 -21.92
C ARG A 56 -12.23 7.21 -23.27
N LEU A 57 -12.21 8.53 -23.50
CA LEU A 57 -11.76 9.10 -24.77
C LEU A 57 -10.24 8.96 -24.93
N GLU A 58 -9.47 9.23 -23.87
CA GLU A 58 -8.02 9.01 -23.90
C GLU A 58 -7.68 7.53 -24.08
N ALA A 59 -8.41 6.62 -23.44
CA ALA A 59 -8.23 5.18 -23.65
C ALA A 59 -8.41 4.76 -25.12
N ILE A 60 -9.44 5.27 -25.80
CA ILE A 60 -9.68 4.98 -27.22
C ILE A 60 -8.53 5.52 -28.06
N LYS A 61 -8.12 6.77 -27.81
CA LYS A 61 -6.99 7.41 -28.52
C LYS A 61 -5.69 6.62 -28.37
N ILE A 62 -5.33 6.21 -27.15
CA ILE A 62 -4.12 5.40 -26.92
C ILE A 62 -4.25 4.04 -27.60
N LYS A 63 -5.40 3.36 -27.48
CA LYS A 63 -5.64 2.09 -28.15
C LYS A 63 -5.44 2.20 -29.67
N ASP A 64 -5.97 3.25 -30.28
CA ASP A 64 -5.94 3.45 -31.74
C ASP A 64 -4.55 3.87 -32.26
N GLN A 65 -3.67 4.37 -31.38
CA GLN A 65 -2.24 4.58 -31.69
C GLN A 65 -1.44 3.27 -31.80
N HIS A 66 -2.01 2.16 -31.32
CA HIS A 66 -1.36 0.84 -31.28
C HIS A 66 -2.17 -0.22 -32.05
N PRO A 67 -2.36 -0.06 -33.38
CA PRO A 67 -3.11 -1.01 -34.20
C PRO A 67 -2.45 -2.39 -34.32
N GLU A 68 -1.15 -2.49 -34.06
CA GLU A 68 -0.39 -3.75 -34.01
C GLU A 68 -0.77 -4.62 -32.80
N HIS A 69 -1.30 -4.01 -31.74
CA HIS A 69 -1.60 -4.71 -30.50
C HIS A 69 -3.00 -5.33 -30.54
N LYS A 70 -3.10 -6.63 -30.24
CA LYS A 70 -4.40 -7.32 -30.08
C LYS A 70 -4.95 -7.10 -28.68
N TRP A 71 -5.83 -6.13 -28.54
CA TRP A 71 -6.52 -5.79 -27.30
C TRP A 71 -7.61 -6.82 -26.96
N VAL A 72 -7.22 -7.93 -26.32
CA VAL A 72 -8.14 -9.01 -25.93
C VAL A 72 -8.40 -8.98 -24.43
N GLY A 73 -9.67 -8.85 -24.08
CA GLY A 73 -10.14 -8.84 -22.69
C GLY A 73 -11.49 -9.54 -22.56
N PHE A 74 -11.96 -9.62 -21.32
CA PHE A 74 -13.30 -10.09 -21.01
C PHE A 74 -14.10 -8.89 -20.53
N ASN A 75 -15.29 -8.72 -21.10
CA ASN A 75 -16.29 -7.72 -20.72
C ASN A 75 -15.85 -6.24 -20.85
N GLY A 76 -16.84 -5.38 -21.10
CA GLY A 76 -16.65 -3.94 -21.26
C GLY A 76 -15.87 -3.54 -22.52
N ASP A 77 -15.45 -2.27 -22.56
CA ASP A 77 -14.71 -1.68 -23.66
C ASP A 77 -13.22 -2.05 -23.59
N MET A 78 -12.65 -2.60 -24.67
CA MET A 78 -11.24 -3.04 -24.70
C MET A 78 -10.23 -1.90 -24.62
N ALA A 79 -10.64 -0.66 -24.89
CA ALA A 79 -9.82 0.52 -24.67
C ALA A 79 -9.31 0.60 -23.21
N ARG A 80 -10.04 0.03 -22.24
CA ARG A 80 -9.65 -0.01 -20.83
C ARG A 80 -8.26 -0.61 -20.56
N LEU A 81 -7.80 -1.51 -21.45
CA LEU A 81 -6.51 -2.17 -21.35
C LEU A 81 -5.33 -1.22 -21.64
N ALA A 82 -5.59 -0.09 -22.29
CA ALA A 82 -4.59 0.92 -22.63
C ALA A 82 -4.32 1.92 -21.50
N VAL A 83 -5.09 1.89 -20.40
CA VAL A 83 -5.05 2.92 -19.34
C VAL A 83 -4.85 2.31 -17.95
N ARG A 84 -4.06 2.99 -17.11
CA ARG A 84 -3.82 2.62 -15.70
C ARG A 84 -4.90 3.21 -14.78
N LYS A 85 -6.12 2.68 -14.90
CA LYS A 85 -7.28 3.01 -14.05
C LYS A 85 -8.04 1.75 -13.65
N ALA A 86 -8.83 1.84 -12.58
CA ALA A 86 -9.56 0.70 -12.03
C ALA A 86 -10.49 0.07 -13.07
N GLN A 87 -10.17 -1.16 -13.47
CA GLN A 87 -10.71 -1.78 -14.67
C GLN A 87 -12.22 -2.07 -14.61
N TYR A 88 -12.78 -2.16 -13.40
CA TYR A 88 -14.22 -2.33 -13.19
C TYR A 88 -15.04 -1.07 -13.55
N HIS A 89 -14.43 0.12 -13.64
CA HIS A 89 -15.12 1.35 -14.08
C HIS A 89 -15.67 1.25 -15.52
N TRP A 90 -15.17 0.30 -16.32
CA TRP A 90 -15.65 0.01 -17.68
C TRP A 90 -16.76 -1.04 -17.73
N GLY A 91 -17.32 -1.40 -16.57
CA GLY A 91 -18.29 -2.47 -16.42
C GLY A 91 -17.65 -3.83 -16.22
N TRP A 92 -18.36 -4.68 -15.49
CA TRP A 92 -18.01 -6.08 -15.31
C TRP A 92 -19.29 -6.93 -15.27
N ASP A 93 -19.19 -8.26 -15.17
CA ASP A 93 -20.38 -9.13 -15.16
C ASP A 93 -21.24 -8.99 -13.88
N TRP A 94 -20.68 -8.30 -12.87
CA TRP A 94 -21.32 -7.95 -11.60
C TRP A 94 -21.43 -6.43 -11.35
N GLY A 95 -21.01 -5.58 -12.28
CA GLY A 95 -20.87 -4.13 -12.02
C GLY A 95 -21.24 -3.23 -13.20
N PRO A 96 -21.81 -2.03 -12.94
CA PRO A 96 -22.20 -1.10 -14.00
C PRO A 96 -21.00 -0.43 -14.67
N ILE A 97 -21.24 0.18 -15.84
CA ILE A 97 -20.24 1.03 -16.50
C ILE A 97 -20.31 2.45 -15.89
N LEU A 98 -19.39 2.76 -14.99
CA LEU A 98 -19.27 4.06 -14.33
C LEU A 98 -17.83 4.57 -14.43
N ASN A 99 -17.53 5.33 -15.48
CA ASN A 99 -16.21 5.95 -15.69
C ASN A 99 -16.11 7.29 -14.94
N THR A 100 -15.82 7.19 -13.64
CA THR A 100 -15.59 8.34 -12.76
C THR A 100 -14.35 9.14 -13.14
N CYS A 101 -14.25 10.36 -12.62
CA CYS A 101 -13.00 11.11 -12.55
C CYS A 101 -12.96 11.94 -11.27
N GLY A 102 -11.78 12.40 -10.88
CA GLY A 102 -11.56 13.25 -9.71
C GLY A 102 -10.43 12.75 -8.80
N PRO A 103 -10.07 13.53 -7.78
CA PRO A 103 -9.23 13.02 -6.70
C PRO A 103 -9.98 11.91 -5.97
N TRP A 104 -9.45 10.68 -6.00
CA TRP A 104 -10.06 9.53 -5.32
C TRP A 104 -9.38 9.22 -3.97
N ARG A 105 -8.30 9.95 -3.68
CA ARG A 105 -7.64 10.04 -2.37
C ARG A 105 -7.33 11.50 -2.05
N GLU A 106 -6.78 11.74 -0.87
CA GLU A 106 -6.53 13.07 -0.34
C GLU A 106 -5.59 13.91 -1.21
N VAL A 107 -5.81 15.22 -1.16
CA VAL A 107 -4.91 16.26 -1.67
C VAL A 107 -4.50 17.12 -0.48
N ARG A 108 -3.20 17.20 -0.20
CA ARG A 108 -2.66 17.90 0.98
C ARG A 108 -1.58 18.88 0.60
N LEU A 109 -1.52 20.00 1.32
CA LEU A 109 -0.34 20.86 1.36
C LEU A 109 0.44 20.54 2.64
N GLU A 110 1.60 19.93 2.50
CA GLU A 110 2.43 19.49 3.61
C GLU A 110 3.61 20.47 3.78
N THR A 111 3.87 20.90 5.02
CA THR A 111 5.00 21.77 5.34
C THR A 111 5.88 21.12 6.39
N TYR A 112 7.16 20.93 6.06
CA TYR A 112 8.11 20.31 6.97
C TYR A 112 9.55 20.77 6.73
N GLN A 113 10.38 20.59 7.75
CA GLN A 113 11.83 20.76 7.67
C GLN A 113 12.55 19.42 7.46
N ALA A 114 11.97 18.32 7.95
CA ALA A 114 12.32 16.95 7.63
C ALA A 114 11.08 16.06 7.80
N ARG A 115 10.96 15.00 7.01
CA ARG A 115 9.85 14.05 7.04
C ARG A 115 10.38 12.64 6.81
N ILE A 116 9.89 11.67 7.57
CA ILE A 116 10.13 10.26 7.27
C ILE A 116 9.16 9.88 6.15
N GLU A 117 9.69 9.65 4.96
CA GLU A 117 8.94 9.27 3.76
C GLU A 117 8.51 7.81 3.83
N ASP A 118 9.46 6.94 4.18
CA ASP A 118 9.26 5.50 4.24
C ASP A 118 9.92 4.94 5.50
N LEU A 119 9.26 3.96 6.12
CA LEU A 119 9.77 3.20 7.26
C LEU A 119 9.61 1.72 6.93
N ARG A 120 10.74 1.07 6.68
CA ARG A 120 10.81 -0.29 6.18
C ARG A 120 11.50 -1.22 7.17
N ILE A 121 10.90 -2.38 7.39
CA ILE A 121 11.42 -3.44 8.23
C ILE A 121 11.64 -4.68 7.37
N ASP A 122 12.90 -5.01 7.11
CA ASP A 122 13.29 -6.24 6.43
C ASP A 122 13.83 -7.21 7.46
N TYR A 123 13.31 -8.42 7.52
CA TYR A 123 13.72 -9.40 8.52
C TYR A 123 13.75 -10.82 8.00
N LYS A 124 14.48 -11.66 8.72
CA LYS A 124 14.51 -13.10 8.52
C LYS A 124 14.40 -13.81 9.86
N LEU A 125 13.49 -14.78 9.92
CA LEU A 125 13.46 -15.77 11.00
C LEU A 125 14.47 -16.87 10.73
N ASP A 126 15.16 -17.32 11.77
CA ASP A 126 16.02 -18.49 11.69
C ASP A 126 15.20 -19.78 11.49
N GLY A 127 15.86 -20.88 11.14
CA GLY A 127 15.17 -22.15 10.88
C GLY A 127 14.42 -22.71 12.09
N SER A 128 14.85 -22.33 13.31
CA SER A 128 14.19 -22.75 14.56
C SER A 128 13.01 -21.85 14.96
N LEU A 129 12.81 -20.72 14.25
CA LEU A 129 11.85 -19.66 14.55
C LEU A 129 12.02 -19.02 15.95
N LYS A 130 13.17 -19.22 16.59
CA LYS A 130 13.50 -18.65 17.91
C LYS A 130 14.23 -17.33 17.82
N THR A 131 14.66 -16.93 16.64
CA THR A 131 15.42 -15.70 16.45
C THR A 131 14.93 -14.98 15.21
N VAL A 132 14.67 -13.68 15.34
CA VAL A 132 14.50 -12.79 14.19
C VAL A 132 15.62 -11.76 14.17
N GLN A 133 16.22 -11.60 12.99
CA GLN A 133 17.25 -10.60 12.74
C GLN A 133 16.96 -9.88 11.43
N GLY A 134 17.37 -8.61 11.34
CA GLY A 134 17.05 -7.83 10.16
C GLY A 134 17.54 -6.40 10.23
N THR A 135 16.91 -5.57 9.42
CA THR A 135 17.17 -4.14 9.32
C THR A 135 15.89 -3.36 9.48
N ILE A 136 15.97 -2.27 10.24
CA ILE A 136 15.00 -1.17 10.20
C ILE A 136 15.66 -0.01 9.45
N SER A 137 14.99 0.49 8.42
CA SER A 137 15.46 1.64 7.65
C SER A 137 14.37 2.69 7.49
N ALA A 138 14.77 3.95 7.57
CA ALA A 138 13.91 5.09 7.30
C ALA A 138 14.50 5.91 6.15
N ARG A 139 13.68 6.30 5.18
CA ARG A 139 14.00 7.30 4.15
C ARG A 139 13.48 8.66 4.57
N ILE A 140 14.31 9.69 4.49
CA ILE A 140 14.05 11.01 5.03
C ILE A 140 14.08 12.02 3.88
N GLU A 141 13.01 12.82 3.77
CA GLU A 141 12.95 14.02 2.94
C GLU A 141 13.31 15.25 3.79
N GLY A 142 13.92 16.26 3.16
CA GLY A 142 14.40 17.47 3.85
C GLY A 142 15.80 17.31 4.45
N SER A 143 16.33 18.39 5.03
CA SER A 143 17.75 18.47 5.43
C SER A 143 17.99 18.82 6.90
N SER A 144 16.94 19.10 7.67
CA SER A 144 17.09 19.52 9.08
C SER A 144 17.40 18.37 10.03
N ALA A 145 16.94 17.15 9.74
CA ALA A 145 17.21 15.99 10.59
C ALA A 145 18.61 15.46 10.33
N SER A 146 19.34 15.15 11.40
CA SER A 146 20.71 14.60 11.35
C SER A 146 20.78 13.12 11.74
N LYS A 147 19.80 12.64 12.51
CA LYS A 147 19.73 11.27 13.02
C LYS A 147 18.28 10.81 13.11
N VAL A 148 18.07 9.49 13.13
CA VAL A 148 16.79 8.86 13.41
C VAL A 148 16.96 7.92 14.60
N ALA A 149 16.06 8.04 15.57
CA ALA A 149 15.92 7.07 16.65
C ALA A 149 14.86 6.03 16.27
N PHE A 150 15.21 4.76 16.40
CA PHE A 150 14.33 3.62 16.15
C PHE A 150 13.99 2.95 17.47
N ALA A 151 12.73 2.57 17.65
CA ALA A 151 12.27 1.79 18.78
C ALA A 151 11.27 0.74 18.31
N VAL A 152 11.35 -0.46 18.89
CA VAL A 152 10.41 -1.56 18.64
C VAL A 152 9.76 -1.97 19.96
N TYR A 153 8.44 -2.09 19.95
CA TYR A 153 7.63 -2.42 21.12
C TYR A 153 6.79 -3.68 20.88
N ASP A 154 6.66 -4.51 21.92
CA ASP A 154 5.70 -5.62 22.04
C ASP A 154 4.64 -5.20 23.07
N GLY A 155 3.49 -4.72 22.61
CA GLY A 155 2.57 -3.95 23.46
C GLY A 155 3.29 -2.71 24.00
N ASP A 156 3.36 -2.57 25.32
CA ASP A 156 4.07 -1.47 25.98
C ASP A 156 5.54 -1.78 26.29
N ARG A 157 6.00 -3.00 26.01
CA ARG A 157 7.37 -3.44 26.33
C ARG A 157 8.33 -3.07 25.22
N LEU A 158 9.33 -2.24 25.53
CA LEU A 158 10.44 -1.94 24.62
C LEU A 158 11.33 -3.18 24.43
N VAL A 159 11.50 -3.62 23.18
CA VAL A 159 12.31 -4.80 22.83
C VAL A 159 13.59 -4.46 22.05
N PHE A 160 13.62 -3.30 21.39
CA PHE A 160 14.80 -2.81 20.68
C PHE A 160 14.79 -1.28 20.65
N LYS A 161 15.96 -0.66 20.82
CA LYS A 161 16.14 0.78 20.69
C LYS A 161 17.55 1.10 20.22
N GLU A 162 17.66 1.82 19.11
CA GLU A 162 18.94 2.27 18.57
C GLU A 162 18.74 3.54 17.75
N SER A 163 19.82 4.24 17.42
CA SER A 163 19.75 5.42 16.55
C SER A 163 20.85 5.38 15.51
N ALA A 164 20.55 5.86 14.31
CA ALA A 164 21.52 6.00 13.23
C ALA A 164 21.57 7.43 12.72
N LYS A 165 22.76 7.87 12.29
CA LYS A 165 22.90 9.11 11.52
C LYS A 165 22.29 8.92 10.14
N ILE A 166 21.78 10.00 9.58
CA ILE A 166 21.26 10.00 8.20
C ILE A 166 22.46 10.10 7.25
N SER A 167 22.55 9.18 6.29
CA SER A 167 23.49 9.17 5.17
C SER A 167 22.72 8.95 3.89
N ASP A 168 22.96 9.77 2.87
CA ASP A 168 22.25 9.69 1.57
C ASP A 168 20.73 9.61 1.72
N SER A 169 20.17 10.47 2.60
CA SER A 169 18.75 10.53 2.94
C SER A 169 18.17 9.27 3.58
N VAL A 170 19.00 8.35 4.07
CA VAL A 170 18.58 7.11 4.72
C VAL A 170 19.25 6.96 6.09
N ALA A 171 18.48 6.53 7.09
CA ALA A 171 19.00 6.05 8.37
C ALA A 171 18.67 4.57 8.53
N LYS A 172 19.62 3.77 9.01
CA LYS A 172 19.51 2.30 9.02
C LYS A 172 20.13 1.74 10.31
N VAL A 173 19.44 0.80 10.95
CA VAL A 173 19.95 0.03 12.09
C VAL A 173 19.71 -1.46 11.87
N GLU A 174 20.62 -2.29 12.36
CA GLU A 174 20.42 -3.74 12.44
C GLU A 174 19.70 -4.06 13.76
N PHE A 175 18.75 -4.99 13.72
CA PHE A 175 18.01 -5.38 14.92
C PHE A 175 17.97 -6.89 15.07
N HIS A 176 17.83 -7.32 16.32
CA HIS A 176 17.78 -8.72 16.72
C HIS A 176 16.80 -8.90 17.87
N VAL A 177 15.88 -9.86 17.76
CA VAL A 177 14.95 -10.23 18.83
C VAL A 177 15.01 -11.74 19.06
N ASN A 178 15.31 -12.10 20.30
CA ASN A 178 15.30 -13.49 20.78
C ASN A 178 13.90 -13.90 21.23
N ASN A 179 13.52 -15.13 20.92
CA ASN A 179 12.21 -15.73 21.19
C ASN A 179 11.04 -14.79 20.82
N PRO A 180 10.94 -14.37 19.54
CA PRO A 180 9.87 -13.47 19.11
C PRO A 180 8.50 -14.16 19.25
N LYS A 181 7.47 -13.38 19.58
CA LYS A 181 6.08 -13.83 19.45
C LYS A 181 5.73 -13.86 17.97
N LEU A 182 5.44 -15.03 17.43
CA LEU A 182 5.16 -15.21 16.00
C LEU A 182 3.69 -14.92 15.70
N TRP A 183 3.45 -14.24 14.58
CA TRP A 183 2.11 -14.00 14.05
C TRP A 183 1.63 -15.21 13.25
N PHE A 184 0.38 -15.64 13.48
CA PHE A 184 -0.29 -16.72 12.76
C PHE A 184 -1.62 -16.24 12.14
N PRO A 185 -2.07 -16.82 11.02
CA PRO A 185 -3.41 -16.53 10.52
C PRO A 185 -4.48 -17.00 11.51
N HIS A 186 -5.69 -16.42 11.39
CA HIS A 186 -6.84 -16.78 12.22
C HIS A 186 -7.01 -18.31 12.32
N GLY A 187 -7.26 -18.84 13.53
CA GLY A 187 -7.43 -20.29 13.75
C GLY A 187 -6.14 -21.12 13.79
N TYR A 188 -4.96 -20.55 13.49
CA TYR A 188 -3.67 -21.26 13.54
C TYR A 188 -2.73 -20.78 14.66
N GLY A 189 -3.16 -19.79 15.45
CA GLY A 189 -2.40 -19.25 16.57
C GLY A 189 -2.80 -17.82 16.90
N GLU A 190 -1.95 -17.16 17.68
CA GLU A 190 -2.12 -15.75 18.07
C GLU A 190 -1.59 -14.79 16.99
N GLN A 191 -1.98 -13.51 17.10
CA GLN A 191 -1.60 -12.44 16.17
C GLN A 191 -0.83 -11.30 16.85
N PRO A 192 0.32 -11.58 17.50
CA PRO A 192 1.17 -10.54 18.06
C PRO A 192 1.65 -9.58 16.96
N LEU A 193 1.52 -8.29 17.22
CA LEU A 193 2.03 -7.21 16.38
C LEU A 193 3.01 -6.37 17.19
N TYR A 194 4.20 -6.15 16.62
CA TYR A 194 5.22 -5.26 17.17
C TYR A 194 5.03 -3.87 16.58
N THR A 195 5.15 -2.83 17.41
CA THR A 195 5.10 -1.43 16.95
C THR A 195 6.52 -0.92 16.75
N VAL A 196 6.85 -0.55 15.53
CA VAL A 196 8.13 0.04 15.12
C VAL A 196 7.92 1.54 14.96
N ILE A 197 8.66 2.32 15.73
CA ILE A 197 8.62 3.78 15.72
C ILE A 197 9.97 4.28 15.24
N ALA A 198 9.95 5.19 14.27
CA ALA A 198 11.12 5.95 13.84
C ALA A 198 10.87 7.44 14.09
N THR A 199 11.80 8.10 14.77
CA THR A 199 11.71 9.51 15.14
C THR A 199 12.91 10.26 14.55
N ALA A 200 12.64 11.17 13.61
CA ALA A 200 13.65 12.03 13.00
C ALA A 200 13.98 13.19 13.94
N LEU A 201 15.27 13.46 14.12
CA LEU A 201 15.79 14.42 15.09
C LEU A 201 16.68 15.48 14.42
N ALA A 202 16.37 16.75 14.64
CA ALA A 202 17.21 17.90 14.32
C ALA A 202 17.93 18.35 15.60
N GLY A 203 19.18 17.91 15.79
CA GLY A 203 19.84 17.99 17.09
C GLY A 203 19.12 17.11 18.12
N ASP A 204 18.55 17.72 19.14
CA ASP A 204 17.76 17.03 20.19
C ASP A 204 16.25 17.29 20.08
N VAL A 205 15.80 17.96 19.01
CA VAL A 205 14.39 18.24 18.76
C VAL A 205 13.80 17.18 17.84
N GLU A 206 12.69 16.59 18.24
CA GLU A 206 11.86 15.72 17.41
C GLU A 206 11.14 16.53 16.34
N VAL A 207 11.40 16.21 15.08
CA VAL A 207 10.83 16.96 13.93
C VAL A 207 9.80 16.15 13.15
N HIS A 208 9.85 14.83 13.23
CA HIS A 208 8.85 13.95 12.62
C HIS A 208 8.89 12.55 13.24
N GLU A 209 7.73 11.90 13.33
CA GLU A 209 7.58 10.53 13.81
C GLU A 209 6.82 9.69 12.78
N ALA A 210 7.28 8.48 12.52
CA ALA A 210 6.57 7.49 11.72
C ALA A 210 6.40 6.19 12.50
N LYS A 211 5.23 5.57 12.39
CA LYS A 211 4.91 4.29 13.03
C LYS A 211 4.52 3.24 12.00
N ARG A 212 4.95 2.02 12.26
CA ARG A 212 4.58 0.81 11.52
C ARG A 212 4.34 -0.35 12.48
N ARG A 213 3.46 -1.27 12.09
CA ARG A 213 3.21 -2.51 12.84
C ARG A 213 3.75 -3.67 12.04
N THR A 214 4.40 -4.62 12.70
CA THR A 214 4.92 -5.82 12.03
C THR A 214 4.64 -7.07 12.86
N GLY A 215 4.13 -8.10 12.20
CA GLY A 215 4.00 -9.45 12.77
C GLY A 215 5.11 -10.33 12.22
N PHE A 216 6.00 -10.83 13.08
CA PHE A 216 7.07 -11.73 12.65
C PHE A 216 6.52 -13.09 12.27
N ARG A 217 6.73 -13.50 11.02
CA ARG A 217 6.29 -14.80 10.50
C ARG A 217 7.13 -15.25 9.32
N LYS A 218 7.17 -16.56 9.10
CA LYS A 218 7.78 -17.17 7.92
C LYS A 218 6.67 -17.72 7.04
N GLY A 219 6.51 -17.16 5.84
CA GLY A 219 5.56 -17.64 4.83
C GLY A 219 6.28 -18.35 3.70
N GLU A 220 5.78 -19.51 3.29
CA GLU A 220 6.37 -20.35 2.23
C GLU A 220 5.25 -20.83 1.28
N LEU A 221 5.50 -20.81 -0.02
CA LEU A 221 4.65 -21.46 -1.03
C LEU A 221 5.26 -22.82 -1.36
N ILE A 222 4.53 -23.90 -1.06
CA ILE A 222 5.02 -25.27 -1.22
C ILE A 222 4.53 -25.85 -2.54
N GLN A 223 5.49 -26.17 -3.42
CA GLN A 223 5.26 -26.72 -4.77
C GLN A 223 6.11 -27.96 -5.04
N GLU A 224 5.90 -28.99 -4.24
CA GLU A 224 6.62 -30.26 -4.31
C GLU A 224 5.88 -31.26 -5.21
N PRO A 225 6.57 -32.17 -5.92
CA PRO A 225 5.91 -33.22 -6.69
C PRO A 225 5.02 -34.10 -5.82
N ASP A 226 3.83 -34.44 -6.32
CA ASP A 226 2.93 -35.41 -5.70
C ASP A 226 2.48 -36.48 -6.70
N LYS A 227 1.50 -37.31 -6.32
CA LYS A 227 1.01 -38.42 -7.17
C LYS A 227 0.34 -37.95 -8.46
N VAL A 228 -0.12 -36.70 -8.55
CA VAL A 228 -0.94 -36.17 -9.65
C VAL A 228 -0.33 -34.94 -10.32
N GLY A 229 0.76 -34.41 -9.81
CA GLY A 229 1.46 -33.24 -10.34
C GLY A 229 2.35 -32.60 -9.28
N LYS A 230 1.90 -31.46 -8.74
CA LYS A 230 2.59 -30.71 -7.69
C LYS A 230 1.60 -30.19 -6.67
N THR A 231 2.03 -30.12 -5.42
CA THR A 231 1.32 -29.40 -4.37
C THR A 231 1.25 -27.91 -4.72
N PHE A 232 0.27 -27.22 -4.14
CA PHE A 232 0.20 -25.76 -4.16
C PHE A 232 -0.54 -25.31 -2.91
N PHE A 233 0.20 -25.00 -1.84
CA PHE A 233 -0.37 -24.50 -0.59
C PHE A 233 0.62 -23.61 0.13
N PHE A 234 0.13 -22.85 1.12
CA PHE A 234 0.96 -21.99 1.94
C PHE A 234 1.30 -22.63 3.28
N ARG A 235 2.55 -22.48 3.69
CA ARG A 235 3.04 -22.87 5.01
C ARG A 235 3.44 -21.62 5.78
N VAL A 236 2.87 -21.43 6.98
CA VAL A 236 3.17 -20.31 7.86
C VAL A 236 3.77 -20.84 9.15
N ASN A 237 4.99 -20.39 9.48
CA ASN A 237 5.74 -20.80 10.68
C ASN A 237 5.86 -22.34 10.82
N GLY A 238 5.99 -23.05 9.69
CA GLY A 238 6.07 -24.51 9.67
C GLY A 238 4.73 -25.25 9.67
N VAL A 239 3.60 -24.54 9.69
CA VAL A 239 2.24 -25.12 9.68
C VAL A 239 1.59 -24.94 8.32
N ASP A 240 1.03 -26.02 7.75
CA ASP A 240 0.32 -26.00 6.47
C ASP A 240 -1.06 -25.36 6.64
N VAL A 241 -1.35 -24.33 5.85
CA VAL A 241 -2.56 -23.52 5.99
C VAL A 241 -3.51 -23.80 4.82
N PHE A 242 -4.70 -24.30 5.14
CA PHE A 242 -5.78 -24.36 4.18
C PHE A 242 -6.35 -22.96 3.95
N CYS A 243 -6.32 -22.48 2.70
CA CYS A 243 -6.73 -21.11 2.35
C CYS A 243 -8.21 -21.06 1.97
N GLY A 244 -9.09 -21.28 2.94
CA GLY A 244 -10.54 -21.13 2.76
C GLY A 244 -10.94 -19.65 2.82
N GLY A 245 -11.66 -19.14 1.82
CA GLY A 245 -12.13 -17.76 1.82
C GLY A 245 -12.73 -17.33 0.48
N SER A 246 -12.59 -16.04 0.13
CA SER A 246 -13.28 -15.44 -1.02
C SER A 246 -12.44 -14.39 -1.77
N ASP A 247 -12.87 -14.06 -2.99
CA ASP A 247 -12.33 -12.94 -3.74
C ASP A 247 -13.01 -11.63 -3.30
N TRP A 248 -12.22 -10.60 -2.99
CA TRP A 248 -12.68 -9.25 -2.67
C TRP A 248 -12.64 -8.36 -3.91
N ILE A 249 -13.77 -7.68 -4.16
CA ILE A 249 -13.93 -6.65 -5.17
C ILE A 249 -14.20 -5.28 -4.49
N PRO A 250 -14.07 -4.15 -5.20
CA PRO A 250 -14.41 -2.85 -4.63
C PRO A 250 -15.82 -2.82 -4.00
N ALA A 251 -15.92 -2.36 -2.75
CA ALA A 251 -17.17 -2.32 -1.99
C ALA A 251 -18.18 -1.24 -2.43
N ASP A 252 -17.81 -0.44 -3.43
CA ASP A 252 -18.64 0.58 -4.07
C ASP A 252 -18.05 0.90 -5.46
N SER A 253 -18.89 1.34 -6.39
CA SER A 253 -18.41 1.88 -7.67
C SER A 253 -17.68 3.23 -7.48
N PHE A 254 -18.04 3.98 -6.44
CA PHE A 254 -17.41 5.22 -6.04
C PHE A 254 -16.58 4.99 -4.77
N THR A 255 -15.34 4.55 -4.92
CA THR A 255 -14.45 4.18 -3.80
C THR A 255 -14.31 5.24 -2.70
N PRO A 256 -14.34 6.57 -2.96
CA PRO A 256 -14.25 7.57 -1.89
C PRO A 256 -15.42 7.55 -0.90
N ARG A 257 -16.52 6.86 -1.22
CA ARG A 257 -17.69 6.73 -0.33
C ARG A 257 -17.56 5.59 0.67
N VAL A 258 -16.58 4.69 0.50
CA VAL A 258 -16.42 3.54 1.39
C VAL A 258 -15.71 4.00 2.65
N THR A 259 -16.43 3.99 3.76
CA THR A 259 -15.90 4.37 5.07
C THR A 259 -15.08 3.25 5.69
N GLU A 260 -14.22 3.63 6.63
CA GLU A 260 -13.47 2.70 7.48
C GLU A 260 -14.39 1.70 8.20
N GLU A 261 -15.51 2.20 8.75
CA GLU A 261 -16.52 1.37 9.41
C GLU A 261 -17.12 0.32 8.44
N LYS A 262 -17.38 0.70 7.19
CA LYS A 262 -17.91 -0.23 6.19
C LYS A 262 -16.88 -1.33 5.86
N TYR A 263 -15.61 -0.98 5.69
CA TYR A 263 -14.55 -1.98 5.52
C TYR A 263 -14.45 -2.92 6.71
N ARG A 264 -14.45 -2.38 7.94
CA ARG A 264 -14.40 -3.16 9.17
C ARG A 264 -15.53 -4.16 9.26
N LYS A 265 -16.78 -3.74 9.06
CA LYS A 265 -17.96 -4.64 9.12
C LYS A 265 -17.87 -5.80 8.16
N TRP A 266 -17.38 -5.57 6.94
CA TRP A 266 -17.20 -6.63 5.96
C TRP A 266 -16.11 -7.62 6.37
N LEU A 267 -14.98 -7.14 6.89
CA LEU A 267 -13.88 -7.99 7.34
C LEU A 267 -14.28 -8.79 8.58
N GLU A 268 -14.96 -8.18 9.56
CA GLU A 268 -15.52 -8.87 10.73
C GLU A 268 -16.48 -9.98 10.32
N MET A 269 -17.37 -9.72 9.36
CA MET A 269 -18.28 -10.74 8.81
C MET A 269 -17.53 -11.90 8.16
N MET A 270 -16.41 -11.64 7.49
CA MET A 270 -15.57 -12.69 6.90
C MET A 270 -14.86 -13.52 7.97
N VAL A 271 -14.40 -12.89 9.05
CA VAL A 271 -13.83 -13.59 10.21
C VAL A 271 -14.88 -14.46 10.90
N ASP A 272 -16.08 -13.93 11.15
CA ASP A 272 -17.20 -14.69 11.72
C ASP A 272 -17.61 -15.87 10.82
N GLY A 273 -17.43 -15.72 9.51
CA GLY A 273 -17.61 -16.76 8.50
C GLY A 273 -16.43 -17.75 8.39
N TYR A 274 -15.44 -17.68 9.28
CA TYR A 274 -14.22 -18.50 9.29
C TYR A 274 -13.43 -18.44 7.95
N GLN A 275 -13.48 -17.29 7.27
CA GLN A 275 -12.63 -17.06 6.11
C GLN A 275 -11.21 -16.67 6.53
N LEU A 276 -10.24 -17.46 6.08
CA LEU A 276 -8.83 -17.36 6.40
C LEU A 276 -8.04 -16.50 5.43
N MET A 277 -8.49 -16.44 4.17
CA MET A 277 -7.80 -15.71 3.11
C MET A 277 -8.77 -14.92 2.26
N ILE A 278 -8.37 -13.70 1.93
CA ILE A 278 -9.03 -12.87 0.92
C ILE A 278 -8.09 -12.69 -0.25
N ARG A 279 -8.62 -12.87 -1.46
CA ARG A 279 -7.91 -12.50 -2.70
C ARG A 279 -8.44 -11.18 -3.24
N CYS A 280 -7.60 -10.16 -3.29
CA CYS A 280 -7.98 -8.83 -3.78
C CYS A 280 -7.96 -8.79 -5.32
N VAL A 281 -9.13 -8.66 -5.93
CA VAL A 281 -9.33 -8.69 -7.39
C VAL A 281 -9.75 -7.32 -7.90
N LEU A 282 -9.03 -6.81 -8.92
CA LEU A 282 -9.38 -5.57 -9.66
C LEU A 282 -9.51 -4.30 -8.79
N CYS A 283 -8.99 -4.31 -7.56
CA CYS A 283 -9.21 -3.26 -6.57
C CYS A 283 -7.93 -2.44 -6.34
N PRO A 284 -7.98 -1.10 -6.39
CA PRO A 284 -6.99 -0.29 -5.69
C PRO A 284 -7.18 -0.47 -4.18
N ILE A 285 -6.35 -1.29 -3.56
CA ILE A 285 -6.42 -1.56 -2.12
C ILE A 285 -6.11 -0.27 -1.35
N SER A 286 -6.99 0.12 -0.43
CA SER A 286 -6.75 1.25 0.47
C SER A 286 -5.78 0.82 1.58
N GLN A 287 -4.95 1.75 2.06
CA GLN A 287 -4.03 1.48 3.19
C GLN A 287 -4.81 1.03 4.45
N TYR A 288 -6.04 1.55 4.61
CA TYR A 288 -6.99 1.09 5.64
C TYR A 288 -7.26 -0.41 5.51
N PHE A 289 -7.62 -0.90 4.31
CA PHE A 289 -7.93 -2.32 4.10
C PHE A 289 -6.78 -3.26 4.49
N VAL A 290 -5.54 -2.93 4.11
CA VAL A 290 -4.35 -3.72 4.50
C VAL A 290 -4.13 -3.69 6.02
N SER A 291 -4.20 -2.50 6.62
CA SER A 291 -4.04 -2.34 8.08
C SER A 291 -5.11 -3.08 8.88
N TYR A 292 -6.28 -3.31 8.26
CA TYR A 292 -7.40 -4.04 8.81
C TYR A 292 -7.33 -5.54 8.57
N ILE A 293 -6.75 -6.01 7.48
CA ILE A 293 -6.44 -7.44 7.30
C ILE A 293 -5.47 -7.89 8.38
N ASP A 294 -4.43 -7.10 8.66
CA ASP A 294 -3.48 -7.39 9.75
C ASP A 294 -4.15 -7.34 11.13
N ALA A 295 -5.09 -6.41 11.34
CA ALA A 295 -5.85 -6.28 12.59
C ALA A 295 -6.95 -7.33 12.77
N ASN A 296 -7.46 -7.91 11.68
CA ASN A 296 -8.51 -8.94 11.68
C ASN A 296 -7.98 -10.33 11.25
N HIS A 297 -6.66 -10.51 11.28
CA HIS A 297 -6.01 -11.82 11.30
C HIS A 297 -6.15 -12.64 10.00
N GLN A 298 -6.36 -11.99 8.87
CA GLN A 298 -6.55 -12.65 7.57
C GLN A 298 -5.28 -12.64 6.71
N LEU A 299 -5.17 -13.61 5.80
CA LEU A 299 -4.15 -13.59 4.75
C LEU A 299 -4.67 -12.81 3.53
N GLU A 300 -3.80 -11.99 2.93
CA GLU A 300 -4.09 -11.29 1.68
C GLU A 300 -3.34 -11.91 0.50
N TYR A 301 -4.05 -12.13 -0.60
CA TYR A 301 -3.46 -12.35 -1.92
C TYR A 301 -3.79 -11.17 -2.84
N GLY A 302 -2.81 -10.29 -3.07
CA GLY A 302 -2.98 -9.12 -3.93
C GLY A 302 -2.73 -9.44 -5.40
N GLU A 303 -3.63 -9.01 -6.28
CA GLU A 303 -3.35 -8.90 -7.72
C GLU A 303 -2.99 -7.45 -8.07
N ALA A 304 -2.00 -7.26 -8.95
CA ALA A 304 -1.83 -5.97 -9.60
C ALA A 304 -3.13 -5.59 -10.31
N ALA A 305 -3.52 -4.31 -10.31
CA ALA A 305 -4.72 -3.77 -10.97
C ALA A 305 -4.63 -3.80 -12.51
N SER A 306 -4.21 -4.93 -13.07
CA SER A 306 -4.22 -5.34 -14.46
C SER A 306 -4.90 -6.68 -14.44
N GLY A 307 -6.17 -6.74 -14.86
CA GLY A 307 -7.05 -7.90 -14.70
C GLY A 307 -6.63 -9.21 -15.38
N ARG A 308 -5.35 -9.40 -15.76
CA ARG A 308 -4.71 -10.63 -16.24
C ARG A 308 -3.19 -10.75 -15.99
N LYS A 309 -2.53 -9.87 -15.22
CA LYS A 309 -1.10 -10.03 -14.85
C LYS A 309 -0.95 -10.05 -13.33
N THR A 310 -0.86 -11.26 -12.80
CA THR A 310 -0.51 -11.58 -11.42
C THR A 310 0.96 -11.24 -11.17
N PHE A 311 1.21 -10.11 -10.50
CA PHE A 311 2.40 -10.00 -9.67
C PHE A 311 2.00 -10.55 -8.30
N SER A 312 2.41 -11.80 -8.03
CA SER A 312 2.14 -12.48 -6.78
C SER A 312 3.03 -11.88 -5.69
N THR A 313 2.43 -11.16 -4.74
CA THR A 313 3.05 -11.02 -3.44
C THR A 313 2.02 -11.19 -2.34
N ILE A 314 2.27 -12.16 -1.45
CA ILE A 314 1.60 -12.21 -0.15
C ILE A 314 2.30 -11.18 0.72
N PHE A 315 1.72 -9.99 0.79
CA PHE A 315 2.08 -9.02 1.82
C PHE A 315 0.88 -8.86 2.75
N ALA A 316 1.06 -9.32 3.98
CA ALA A 316 0.47 -8.69 5.15
C ALA A 316 1.62 -7.90 5.82
N THR A 317 2.23 -7.00 5.06
CA THR A 317 3.25 -6.08 5.58
C THR A 317 2.76 -4.67 5.28
N SER A 318 2.14 -4.06 6.29
CA SER A 318 1.97 -2.61 6.36
C SER A 318 3.23 -1.93 6.88
#